data_AF-A0A9X6XBB7-F1
#
_entry.id   AF-A0A9X6XBB7-F1
#
_cell.length_a   1.000
_cell.length_b   1.000
_cell.length_c   1.000
_cell.angle_alpha   90.00
_cell.angle_beta   90.00
_cell.angle_gamma   90.00
#
_symmetry.space_group_name_H-M   'P 1'
#
loop_
_entity.id
_entity.type
_entity.pdbx_description
1 polymer ?
#
loop_
_entity_poly.entity_id
_entity_poly.type
_entity_poly.pdbx_seq_one_letter_code
_entity_poly.pdbx_strand_id
1 'polypeptide(L)'
;MNSKLLYKILRHMHENNLNKTMLSKKSGLHISEISRILNSKQSLSLHNLDSLTKAFGLDEDTFYLYYIAECFLENGFLNKRRSEPFLYTCAAKGFELPLAILGNFIW
;
A
#
# COMPACT_ATOMS: atom_id res chain seq x y z
N MET A 1 9.54 2.10 0.47
CA MET A 1 8.19 2.69 0.53
C MET A 1 8.30 4.19 0.55
N ASN A 2 7.41 4.90 -0.13
CA ASN A 2 7.34 6.34 -0.19
C ASN A 2 6.92 6.94 1.16
N SER A 3 7.41 8.15 1.43
CA SER A 3 7.25 8.81 2.73
C SER A 3 5.80 9.12 3.08
N LYS A 4 4.96 9.44 2.08
CA LYS A 4 3.54 9.77 2.30
C LYS A 4 2.75 8.54 2.76
N LEU A 5 2.94 7.40 2.09
CA LEU A 5 2.30 6.14 2.47
C LEU A 5 2.77 5.67 3.85
N LEU A 6 4.09 5.74 4.11
CA LEU A 6 4.64 5.42 5.43
C LEU A 6 4.01 6.28 6.53
N TYR A 7 3.95 7.59 6.31
CA TYR A 7 3.37 8.54 7.27
C TYR A 7 1.91 8.20 7.57
N LYS A 8 1.11 7.87 6.54
CA LYS A 8 -0.30 7.48 6.73
C LYS A 8 -0.44 6.20 7.56
N ILE A 9 0.34 5.17 7.26
CA ILE A 9 0.35 3.92 8.03
C ILE A 9 0.73 4.19 9.49
N LEU A 10 1.81 4.94 9.74
CA LEU A 10 2.26 5.26 11.10
C LEU A 10 1.23 6.10 11.87
N ARG A 11 0.56 7.04 11.20
CA ARG A 11 -0.50 7.84 11.78
C ARG A 11 -1.69 6.98 12.19
N HIS A 12 -2.15 6.06 11.34
CA HIS A 12 -3.23 5.13 11.70
C HIS A 12 -2.82 4.20 12.84
N MET A 13 -1.56 3.75 12.89
CA MET A 13 -1.07 3.00 14.05
C MET A 13 -1.17 3.82 15.34
N HIS A 14 -0.76 5.08 15.31
CA HIS A 14 -0.83 5.97 16.46
C HIS A 14 -2.29 6.23 16.90
N GLU A 15 -3.17 6.63 15.98
CA GLU A 15 -4.58 6.94 16.26
C GLU A 15 -5.35 5.74 16.82
N ASN A 16 -4.96 4.51 16.44
CA ASN A 16 -5.58 3.27 16.92
C ASN A 16 -4.82 2.60 18.09
N ASN A 17 -3.79 3.27 18.65
CA ASN A 17 -2.93 2.71 19.70
C ASN A 17 -2.32 1.33 19.35
N LEU A 18 -1.98 1.12 18.07
CA LEU A 18 -1.42 -0.14 17.57
C LEU A 18 0.11 -0.13 17.62
N ASN A 19 0.69 -1.16 18.22
CA ASN A 19 2.11 -1.49 18.10
C ASN A 19 2.33 -2.58 17.03
N LYS A 20 3.59 -2.88 16.70
CA LYS A 20 3.94 -3.86 15.65
C LYS A 20 3.35 -5.25 15.90
N THR A 21 3.32 -5.69 17.16
CA THR A 21 2.76 -7.00 17.55
C THR A 21 1.25 -7.04 17.34
N MET A 22 0.53 -5.99 17.74
CA MET A 22 -0.91 -5.88 17.53
C MET A 22 -1.24 -5.80 16.05
N LEU A 23 -0.49 -5.01 15.29
CA LEU A 23 -0.68 -4.88 13.85
C LEU A 23 -0.41 -6.20 13.11
N SER A 24 0.64 -6.93 13.49
CA SER A 24 0.93 -8.28 12.96
C SER A 24 -0.24 -9.24 13.19
N LYS A 25 -0.79 -9.28 14.42
CA LYS A 25 -1.96 -10.11 14.74
C LYS A 25 -3.19 -9.71 13.92
N LYS A 26 -3.46 -8.41 13.78
CA LYS A 26 -4.64 -7.90 13.05
C LYS A 26 -4.55 -8.08 11.53
N SER A 27 -3.36 -7.87 10.96
CA SER A 27 -3.12 -7.95 9.51
C SER A 27 -2.84 -9.37 9.02
N GLY A 28 -2.46 -10.30 9.92
CA GLY A 28 -1.98 -11.63 9.54
C GLY A 28 -0.55 -11.62 8.98
N LEU A 29 0.08 -10.45 8.85
CA LEU A 29 1.47 -10.33 8.39
C LEU A 29 2.44 -10.69 9.50
N HIS A 30 3.56 -11.31 9.15
CA HIS A 30 4.59 -11.65 10.13
C HIS A 30 5.22 -10.38 10.74
N ILE A 31 5.56 -10.40 12.03
CA ILE A 31 6.09 -9.22 12.73
C ILE A 31 7.41 -8.71 12.13
N SER A 32 8.23 -9.59 11.56
CA SER A 32 9.45 -9.19 10.84
C SER A 32 9.12 -8.44 9.54
N GLU A 33 8.03 -8.80 8.87
CA GLU A 33 7.56 -8.15 7.64
C GLU A 33 7.01 -6.76 7.94
N ILE A 34 6.17 -6.64 8.97
CA ILE A 34 5.74 -5.34 9.52
C ILE A 34 6.96 -4.47 9.84
N SER A 35 7.98 -5.04 10.48
CA SER A 35 9.19 -4.29 10.82
C SER A 35 9.97 -3.83 9.58
N ARG A 36 10.06 -4.64 8.52
CA ARG A 36 10.74 -4.25 7.27
C ARG A 36 9.97 -3.15 6.52
N ILE A 37 8.65 -3.24 6.50
CA ILE A 37 7.75 -2.22 5.92
C ILE A 37 7.97 -0.88 6.63
N LEU A 38 7.86 -0.86 7.97
CA LEU A 38 7.91 0.38 8.75
C LEU A 38 9.32 1.00 8.79
N ASN A 39 10.37 0.19 8.66
CA ASN A 39 11.75 0.68 8.64
C ASN A 39 12.25 1.05 7.22
N SER A 40 11.34 1.16 6.23
CA SER A 40 11.64 1.51 4.83
C SER A 40 12.64 0.59 4.11
N LYS A 41 12.94 -0.60 4.66
CA LYS A 41 13.86 -1.58 4.03
C LYS A 41 13.22 -2.40 2.93
N GLN A 42 11.90 -2.28 2.76
CA GLN A 42 11.14 -3.02 1.78
C GLN A 42 10.07 -2.11 1.15
N SER A 43 9.81 -2.33 -0.13
CA SER A 43 8.68 -1.73 -0.83
C SER A 43 7.42 -2.53 -0.56
N LEU A 44 6.29 -1.84 -0.42
CA LEU A 44 5.05 -2.47 0.01
C LEU A 44 4.39 -3.19 -1.18
N SER A 45 4.01 -4.46 -1.01
CA SER A 45 3.17 -5.16 -2.00
C SER A 45 1.72 -4.72 -1.85
N LEU A 46 0.93 -4.85 -2.92
CA LEU A 46 -0.51 -4.57 -2.87
C LEU A 46 -1.21 -5.44 -1.82
N HIS A 47 -0.89 -6.75 -1.78
CA HIS A 47 -1.41 -7.66 -0.77
C HIS A 47 -1.16 -7.18 0.68
N ASN A 48 0.05 -6.72 0.97
CA ASN A 48 0.39 -6.23 2.31
C ASN A 48 -0.30 -4.90 2.59
N LEU A 49 -0.46 -4.03 1.58
CA LEU A 49 -1.24 -2.81 1.70
C LEU A 49 -2.69 -3.13 2.07
N ASP A 50 -3.35 -4.03 1.35
CA ASP A 50 -4.75 -4.42 1.59
C ASP A 50 -4.89 -5.04 2.99
N SER A 51 -3.94 -5.90 3.38
CA SER A 51 -3.91 -6.53 4.71
C SER A 51 -3.77 -5.50 5.84
N LEU A 52 -2.94 -4.48 5.65
CA LEU A 52 -2.80 -3.37 6.60
C LEU A 52 -4.06 -2.50 6.65
N THR A 53 -4.61 -2.15 5.48
CA THR A 53 -5.84 -1.34 5.35
C THR A 53 -7.00 -2.00 6.08
N LYS A 54 -7.18 -3.30 5.86
CA LYS A 54 -8.17 -4.12 6.57
C LYS A 54 -7.89 -4.19 8.08
N ALA A 55 -6.64 -4.31 8.49
CA ALA A 55 -6.27 -4.34 9.92
C ALA A 55 -6.59 -3.03 10.65
N PHE A 56 -6.62 -1.91 9.92
CA PHE A 56 -7.09 -0.61 10.41
C PHE A 56 -8.61 -0.43 10.35
N GLY A 57 -9.34 -1.37 9.75
CA GLY A 57 -10.79 -1.28 9.58
C GLY A 57 -11.21 -0.21 8.57
N LEU A 58 -10.35 0.06 7.57
CA LEU A 58 -10.58 1.07 6.53
C LEU A 58 -11.08 0.41 5.24
N ASP A 59 -11.69 1.21 4.38
CA ASP A 59 -12.06 0.79 3.02
C ASP A 59 -10.80 0.46 2.21
N GLU A 60 -10.89 -0.58 1.37
CA GLU A 60 -9.74 -1.19 0.69
C GLU A 60 -8.90 -0.17 -0.11
N ASP A 61 -9.54 0.79 -0.76
CA ASP A 61 -8.90 1.79 -1.61
C ASP A 61 -8.31 2.99 -0.85
N THR A 62 -8.47 3.04 0.47
CA THR A 62 -8.06 4.19 1.31
C THR A 62 -6.61 4.61 1.07
N PHE A 63 -5.72 3.66 0.81
CA PHE A 63 -4.31 3.95 0.55
C PHE A 63 -3.88 3.88 -0.92
N TYR A 64 -4.79 3.60 -1.84
CA TYR A 64 -4.45 3.32 -3.24
C TYR A 64 -3.82 4.53 -3.93
N LEU A 65 -4.27 5.75 -3.63
CA LEU A 65 -3.65 6.98 -4.15
C LEU A 65 -2.19 7.16 -3.70
N TYR A 66 -1.87 6.74 -2.47
CA TYR A 66 -0.48 6.78 -1.98
C TYR A 66 0.35 5.60 -2.50
N TYR A 67 -0.31 4.50 -2.87
CA TYR A 67 0.31 3.31 -3.43
C TYR A 67 0.78 3.49 -4.88
N ILE A 68 0.17 4.42 -5.63
CA ILE A 68 0.59 4.74 -7.01
C ILE A 68 2.09 5.01 -7.08
N ALA A 69 2.67 5.71 -6.10
CA ALA A 69 4.12 5.94 -6.05
C ALA A 69 4.96 4.65 -5.92
N GLU A 70 4.44 3.58 -5.30
CA GLU A 70 5.12 2.28 -5.21
C GLU A 70 5.14 1.52 -6.54
N CYS A 71 4.34 1.94 -7.51
CA CYS A 71 4.27 1.37 -8.85
C CYS A 71 5.39 1.88 -9.77
N PHE A 72 6.19 2.85 -9.34
CA PHE A 72 7.33 3.38 -10.10
C PHE A 72 8.66 2.84 -9.56
N LEU A 73 9.59 2.61 -10.48
CA LEU A 73 10.99 2.36 -10.20
C LEU A 73 11.70 3.69 -9.90
N GLU A 74 12.91 3.63 -9.33
CA GLU A 74 13.71 4.83 -9.03
C GLU A 74 14.04 5.67 -10.27
N ASN A 75 14.10 5.04 -11.44
CA ASN A 75 14.33 5.70 -12.72
C ASN A 75 13.05 6.29 -13.36
N GLY A 76 11.92 6.28 -12.66
CA GLY A 76 10.65 6.86 -13.10
C GLY A 76 9.83 5.97 -14.05
N PHE A 77 10.33 4.81 -14.45
CA PHE A 77 9.55 3.85 -15.24
C PHE A 77 8.60 3.04 -14.36
N LEU A 78 7.48 2.58 -14.93
CA LEU A 78 6.55 1.71 -14.23
C LEU A 78 7.18 0.33 -13.94
N ASN A 79 7.06 -0.10 -12.69
CA ASN A 79 7.31 -1.46 -12.29
C ASN A 79 6.11 -2.33 -12.69
N LYS A 80 6.15 -2.91 -13.89
CA LYS A 80 5.07 -3.77 -14.42
C LYS A 80 4.60 -4.84 -13.43
N ARG A 81 5.51 -5.46 -12.69
CA ARG A 81 5.18 -6.50 -11.69
C ARG A 81 4.29 -5.99 -10.55
N ARG A 82 4.18 -4.68 -10.35
CA ARG A 82 3.29 -4.04 -9.38
C ARG A 82 2.14 -3.30 -10.02
N SER A 83 2.44 -2.48 -11.02
CA SER A 83 1.44 -1.63 -11.65
C SER A 83 0.36 -2.45 -12.33
N GLU A 84 0.72 -3.56 -12.98
CA GLU A 84 -0.24 -4.39 -13.71
C GLU A 84 -1.27 -5.07 -12.77
N PRO A 85 -0.88 -5.82 -11.72
CA PRO A 85 -1.85 -6.35 -10.76
C PRO A 85 -2.71 -5.26 -10.11
N PHE A 86 -2.11 -4.10 -9.80
CA PHE A 86 -2.83 -3.00 -9.17
C PHE A 86 -3.89 -2.38 -10.09
N LEU A 87 -3.59 -2.20 -11.38
CA LEU A 87 -4.56 -1.73 -12.37
C LEU A 87 -5.70 -2.72 -12.57
N TYR A 88 -5.38 -4.02 -12.66
CA TYR A 88 -6.41 -5.06 -12.74
C TYR A 88 -7.33 -5.04 -11.51
N THR A 89 -6.77 -4.90 -10.31
CA THR A 89 -7.57 -4.75 -9.08
C THR A 89 -8.46 -3.51 -9.14
N CYS A 90 -7.92 -2.36 -9.54
CA CYS A 90 -8.70 -1.12 -9.62
C CYS A 90 -9.83 -1.23 -10.64
N ALA A 91 -9.56 -1.78 -11.83
CA ALA A 91 -10.57 -1.98 -12.87
C ALA A 91 -11.64 -2.99 -12.45
N ALA A 92 -11.25 -4.13 -11.86
CA ALA A 92 -12.19 -5.17 -11.44
C ALA A 92 -13.10 -4.72 -10.29
N LYS A 93 -12.64 -3.80 -9.43
CA LYS A 93 -13.38 -3.33 -8.25
C LYS A 93 -14.02 -1.95 -8.43
N GLY A 94 -13.82 -1.29 -9.56
CA GLY A 94 -14.39 0.03 -9.83
C GLY A 94 -13.68 1.18 -9.09
N PHE A 95 -12.40 1.04 -8.75
CA PHE A 95 -11.60 2.12 -8.16
C PHE A 95 -11.12 3.09 -9.25
N GLU A 96 -12.03 3.90 -9.76
CA GLU A 96 -11.83 4.74 -10.96
C GLU A 96 -10.72 5.78 -10.81
N LEU A 97 -10.62 6.44 -9.64
CA LEU A 97 -9.64 7.50 -9.43
C LEU A 97 -8.18 6.99 -9.48
N PRO A 98 -7.77 5.96 -8.70
CA PRO A 98 -6.41 5.42 -8.83
C PRO A 98 -6.16 4.78 -10.20
N LEU A 99 -7.19 4.17 -10.82
CA LEU A 99 -7.10 3.62 -12.18
C LEU A 99 -6.78 4.72 -13.21
N ALA A 100 -7.52 5.84 -13.19
CA ALA A 100 -7.35 6.94 -14.12
C ALA A 100 -5.97 7.60 -13.95
N ILE A 101 -5.52 7.82 -12.72
CA ILE A 101 -4.22 8.44 -12.45
C ILE A 101 -3.08 7.56 -12.98
N LEU A 102 -3.06 6.28 -12.62
CA LEU A 102 -1.97 5.40 -13.05
C LEU A 102 -2.05 5.07 -14.54
N GLY A 103 -3.26 4.98 -15.10
CA GLY A 103 -3.49 4.77 -16.54
C GLY A 103 -2.90 5.86 -17.43
N ASN A 104 -2.81 7.10 -16.95
CA ASN A 104 -2.17 8.21 -17.68
C ASN A 104 -0.67 8.03 -17.92
N PHE A 105 -0.01 7.06 -17.25
CA PHE A 105 1.42 6.78 -17.40
C PHE A 105 1.69 5.57 -18.32
N ILE A 106 0.66 5.00 -18.94
CA ILE A 106 0.75 3.76 -19.73
C ILE A 106 0.64 4.04 -21.25
N TRP A 107 0.27 5.26 -21.63
CA TRP A 107 0.11 5.71 -23.02
C TRP A 107 1.11 6.80 -23.39
#